data_AF-A0ABD5R4B3-F1
#
_entry.id   AF-A0ABD5R4B3-F1
#
_cell.length_a   1.000
_cell.length_b   1.000
_cell.length_c   1.000
_cell.angle_alpha   90.00
_cell.angle_beta   90.00
_cell.angle_gamma   90.00
#
_symmetry.space_group_name_H-M   'P 1'
#
loop_
_entity.id
_entity.type
_entity.pdbx_description
1 polymer ?
#
loop_
_entity_poly.entity_id
_entity_poly.type
_entity_poly.pdbx_seq_one_letter_code
_entity_poly.pdbx_strand_id
1 'polypeptide(L)' 'MTNAYSVHYVETRGTARFQCRWDRHPKTDAPRAHVHPPPDAGGAEPSPLGFHHLDVPFTVLDHVTDRVETLHDDAGHSA' A
#
# COMPACT_ATOMS: atom_id res chain seq x y z
N MET A 1 -10.32 19.72 -8.24
CA MET A 1 -8.91 19.29 -8.28
C MET A 1 -8.87 17.85 -8.81
N THR A 2 -8.37 17.63 -10.02
CA THR A 2 -8.63 16.43 -10.85
C THR A 2 -7.60 15.28 -10.71
N ASN A 3 -6.92 15.16 -9.56
CA ASN A 3 -5.87 14.14 -9.37
C ASN A 3 -5.91 13.47 -7.99
N ALA A 4 -7.09 13.36 -7.38
CA ALA A 4 -7.25 12.56 -6.17
C ALA A 4 -7.29 11.06 -6.52
N TYR A 5 -6.72 10.23 -5.65
CA TYR A 5 -6.80 8.77 -5.75
C TYR A 5 -6.86 8.15 -4.36
N SER A 6 -7.35 6.92 -4.31
CA SER A 6 -7.24 6.04 -3.15
C SER A 6 -7.10 4.62 -3.66
N VAL A 7 -6.06 3.91 -3.22
CA VAL A 7 -5.81 2.51 -3.56
C VAL A 7 -5.58 1.75 -2.27
N HIS A 8 -6.37 0.71 -2.00
CA HIS A 8 -6.30 -0.07 -0.77
C HIS A 8 -6.00 -1.53 -1.12
N TYR A 9 -4.83 -2.01 -0.73
CA TYR A 9 -4.51 -3.44 -0.78
C TYR A 9 -4.96 -4.09 0.52
N VAL A 10 -5.70 -5.19 0.41
CA VAL A 10 -6.17 -5.99 1.55
C VAL A 10 -5.96 -7.46 1.22
N GLU A 11 -5.37 -8.16 2.16
CA GLU A 11 -5.13 -9.59 2.16
C GLU A 11 -5.79 -10.20 3.40
N THR A 12 -6.42 -11.38 3.22
CA THR A 12 -6.94 -12.20 4.32
C THR A 12 -6.43 -13.63 4.17
N ARG A 13 -5.78 -14.15 5.21
CA ARG A 13 -5.27 -15.53 5.28
C ARG A 13 -5.64 -16.14 6.63
N GLY A 14 -6.65 -17.02 6.63
CA GLY A 14 -7.24 -17.52 7.87
C GLY A 14 -7.78 -16.36 8.72
N THR A 15 -7.31 -16.24 9.97
CA THR A 15 -7.64 -15.13 10.87
C THR A 15 -6.70 -13.92 10.74
N ALA A 16 -5.61 -14.04 9.95
CA ALA A 16 -4.67 -12.95 9.75
C ALA A 16 -5.16 -12.00 8.65
N ARG A 17 -4.94 -10.70 8.87
CA ARG A 17 -5.22 -9.64 7.90
C ARG A 17 -3.97 -8.80 7.69
N PHE A 18 -3.72 -8.44 6.44
CA PHE A 18 -2.67 -7.51 6.06
C PHE A 18 -3.27 -6.47 5.12
N GLN A 19 -2.97 -5.21 5.33
CA GLN A 19 -3.50 -4.14 4.50
C GLN A 19 -2.58 -2.92 4.50
N CYS A 20 -2.55 -2.21 3.37
CA CYS A 20 -1.89 -0.93 3.20
C CYS A 20 -2.68 -0.08 2.20
N ARG A 21 -2.54 1.24 2.28
CA ARG A 21 -3.34 2.17 1.47
C ARG A 21 -2.52 3.33 0.96
N TRP A 22 -2.75 3.76 -0.28
CA TRP A 22 -2.15 4.95 -0.87
C TRP A 22 -3.25 5.93 -1.20
N ASP A 23 -3.12 7.14 -0.68
CA ASP A 23 -4.13 8.18 -0.81
C ASP A 23 -3.52 9.45 -1.37
N ARG A 24 -4.31 10.15 -2.18
CA ARG A 24 -4.07 11.54 -2.54
C ARG A 24 -5.34 12.35 -2.34
N HIS A 25 -5.49 12.97 -1.18
CA HIS A 25 -6.61 13.86 -0.88
C HIS A 25 -6.20 14.94 0.13
N PRO A 26 -6.91 16.07 0.21
CA PRO A 26 -6.69 17.04 1.29
C PRO A 26 -6.87 16.37 2.66
N LYS A 27 -5.92 16.58 3.56
CA LYS A 27 -5.94 16.08 4.93
C LYS A 27 -5.24 17.12 5.82
N THR A 28 -5.78 17.37 7.00
CA THR A 28 -5.34 18.49 7.86
C THR A 28 -3.98 18.20 8.52
N ASP A 29 -3.71 16.94 8.82
CA ASP A 29 -2.60 16.45 9.63
C ASP A 29 -1.61 15.58 8.85
N ALA A 30 -1.78 15.44 7.53
CA ALA A 30 -0.89 14.65 6.68
C ALA A 30 -0.66 15.30 5.31
N PRO A 31 0.46 15.01 4.63
CA PRO A 31 0.66 15.44 3.27
C PRO A 31 -0.47 14.98 2.35
N ARG A 32 -0.75 15.78 1.32
CA ARG A 32 -1.86 15.50 0.40
C ARG A 32 -1.73 14.12 -0.23
N ALA A 33 -0.53 13.70 -0.60
CA ALA A 33 -0.23 12.31 -0.98
C ALA A 33 0.40 11.61 0.24
N HIS A 34 -0.24 10.55 0.73
CA HIS A 34 0.22 9.80 1.89
C HIS A 34 -0.01 8.31 1.71
N VAL A 35 0.73 7.51 2.47
CA VAL A 35 0.58 6.06 2.56
C VAL A 35 0.15 5.71 3.99
N HIS A 36 -0.74 4.74 4.10
CA HIS A 36 -1.03 4.02 5.33
C HIS A 36 -0.28 2.70 5.26
N PRO A 37 0.81 2.53 6.00
CA PRO A 37 1.70 1.39 5.85
C PRO A 37 1.04 0.08 6.32
N PRO A 38 1.52 -1.06 5.83
CA PRO A 38 1.16 -2.35 6.40
C PRO A 38 1.69 -2.52 7.84
N PRO A 39 1.18 -3.49 8.60
CA PRO A 39 0.20 -4.52 8.20
C PRO A 39 -1.27 -4.11 8.38
N ASP A 40 -1.55 -2.99 9.02
CA ASP A 40 -2.88 -2.63 9.50
C ASP A 40 -3.45 -1.36 8.85
N ALA A 41 -2.73 -0.76 7.89
CA ALA A 41 -3.05 0.55 7.31
C ALA A 41 -3.19 1.63 8.40
N GLY A 42 -2.22 1.65 9.33
CA GLY A 42 -2.18 2.53 10.51
C GLY A 42 -2.00 4.02 10.20
N GLY A 43 -1.09 4.69 10.90
CA GLY A 43 -0.86 6.13 10.75
C GLY A 43 -0.52 6.55 9.32
N ALA A 44 -0.95 7.73 8.89
CA ALA A 44 -0.59 8.25 7.57
C ALA A 44 0.85 8.77 7.56
N GLU A 45 1.62 8.34 6.58
CA GLU A 45 3.00 8.75 6.35
C GLU A 45 3.12 9.45 4.99
N PRO A 46 4.10 10.37 4.80
CA PRO A 46 4.34 10.98 3.49
C PRO A 46 4.53 9.92 2.41
N SER A 47 3.80 10.05 1.29
CA SER A 47 3.94 9.11 0.18
C SER A 47 5.29 9.33 -0.52
N PRO A 48 6.06 8.26 -0.80
CA PRO A 48 7.25 8.35 -1.64
C PRO A 48 6.91 8.50 -3.14
N LEU A 49 5.64 8.38 -3.51
CA LEU A 49 5.20 8.39 -4.91
C LEU A 49 5.39 9.76 -5.55
N GLY A 50 5.88 9.74 -6.79
CA GLY A 50 5.98 10.92 -7.63
C GLY A 50 4.61 11.50 -8.02
N PHE A 51 4.65 12.56 -8.84
CA PHE A 51 3.44 13.21 -9.32
C PHE A 51 2.86 12.59 -10.59
N HIS A 52 3.56 11.64 -11.22
CA HIS A 52 3.11 11.01 -12.46
C HIS A 52 2.02 9.98 -12.14
N HIS A 53 0.93 10.01 -12.91
CA HIS A 53 -0.25 9.19 -12.61
C HIS A 53 0.03 7.68 -12.68
N LEU A 54 1.01 7.26 -13.49
CA LEU A 54 1.43 5.86 -13.57
C LEU A 54 2.31 5.40 -12.39
N ASP A 55 2.90 6.32 -11.62
CA ASP A 55 3.72 5.93 -10.45
C ASP A 55 2.87 5.15 -9.43
N VAL A 56 1.59 5.53 -9.31
CA VAL A 56 0.66 4.89 -8.38
C VAL A 56 0.42 3.41 -8.70
N PRO A 57 -0.11 3.02 -9.89
CA PRO A 57 -0.36 1.62 -10.19
C PRO A 57 0.93 0.78 -10.21
N PHE A 58 2.06 1.30 -10.72
CA PHE A 58 3.30 0.52 -10.76
C PHE A 58 3.86 0.27 -9.36
N THR A 59 3.94 1.28 -8.49
CA THR A 59 4.41 1.04 -7.11
C THR A 59 3.47 0.13 -6.32
N VAL A 60 2.16 0.22 -6.53
CA VAL A 60 1.22 -0.71 -5.91
C VAL A 60 1.46 -2.14 -6.39
N LEU A 61 1.64 -2.35 -7.69
CA LEU A 61 1.92 -3.67 -8.25
C LEU A 61 3.27 -4.23 -7.78
N ASP A 62 4.31 -3.41 -7.72
CA ASP A 62 5.62 -3.80 -7.18
C ASP A 62 5.47 -4.25 -5.71
N HIS A 63 4.79 -3.45 -4.88
CA HIS A 63 4.56 -3.78 -3.48
C HIS A 63 3.76 -5.08 -3.28
N VAL A 64 2.74 -5.31 -4.11
CA VAL A 64 1.96 -6.55 -4.08
C VAL A 64 2.79 -7.74 -4.56
N THR A 65 3.65 -7.55 -5.55
CA THR A 65 4.55 -8.59 -6.07
C THR A 65 5.54 -9.02 -4.99
N ASP A 66 6.27 -8.07 -4.40
CA ASP A 66 7.22 -8.31 -3.29
C ASP A 66 6.54 -9.05 -2.13
N ARG A 67 5.31 -8.65 -1.80
CA ARG A 67 4.53 -9.29 -0.75
C ARG A 67 4.20 -10.74 -1.09
N VAL A 68 3.72 -11.01 -2.29
CA VAL A 68 3.37 -12.39 -2.72
C VAL A 68 4.61 -13.27 -2.76
N GLU A 69 5.74 -12.77 -3.27
CA GLU A 69 7.01 -13.50 -3.30
C GLU A 69 7.49 -13.85 -1.89
N THR A 70 7.51 -12.86 -0.98
CA THR A 70 7.87 -13.08 0.43
C THR A 70 7.02 -14.19 1.07
N LEU A 71 5.71 -14.18 0.81
CA LEU A 71 4.81 -15.18 1.37
C LEU A 71 4.98 -16.56 0.78
N HIS A 72 5.32 -16.64 -0.50
CA HIS A 72 5.63 -17.90 -1.16
C HIS A 72 6.92 -18.50 -0.61
N ASP A 73 7.95 -17.68 -0.41
CA ASP A 73 9.23 -18.11 0.15
C ASP A 73 9.08 -18.56 1.61
N ASP A 74 8.36 -17.82 2.44
CA ASP A 74 8.08 -18.20 3.83
C ASP A 74 7.35 -19.55 3.92
N ALA A 75 6.40 -19.80 3.02
CA ALA A 75 5.67 -21.06 2.94
C ALA A 75 6.60 -22.22 2.51
N GLY A 76 7.52 -21.98 1.58
CA GLY A 76 8.50 -22.96 1.11
C GLY A 76 9.59 -23.30 2.15
N HIS A 77 9.94 -22.37 3.03
CA HIS A 77 10.89 -22.60 4.14
C HIS A 77 10.24 -23.26 5.37
N SER A 78 8.91 -23.30 5.43
CA SER A 78 8.16 -23.90 6.54
C SER A 78 7.68 -25.33 6.25
N ALA A 79 7.99 -25.87 5.06
CA ALA A 79 7.62 -27.21 4.59
C ALA A 79 8.80 -28.19 4.65
#